data_AF-I0H6U4-F1
#
_entry.id   AF-I0H6U4-F1
#
_cell.length_a   1.000
_cell.length_b   1.000
_cell.length_c   1.000
_cell.angle_alpha   90.00
_cell.angle_beta   90.00
_cell.angle_gamma   90.00
#
_symmetry.space_group_name_H-M   'P 1'
#
loop_
_entity.id
_entity.type
_entity.pdbx_description
1 polymer ?
#
loop_
_entity_poly.entity_id
_entity_poly.type
_entity_poly.pdbx_seq_one_letter_code
_entity_poly.pdbx_strand_id
1 'polypeptide(L)'
;MPFHNRLGALCWTLAAPLFLIANVVVGLRWTDPAFSWATNNVSDLGNVSCGVWDTTRPRYVCSPWHDAMNVAFVLTGVLLVAGFALTWRHTGGGKAGSWGKALMLLGGAGLGLAGAFPADVDENLHLLAALLVIVIGNIGLLVAGFARTGTPLARLRWVTLGLGVLGTAGSVLFFAQQGAGIGVGGMERVAVFPLSAWACYAGIHLLTGVYRSRGSRKSLRLDGGVGGAGAAPSESGRR
;
A
#
# COMPACT_ATOMS: atom_id res chain seq x y z
N MET A 1 -9.05 7.14 -17.97
CA MET A 1 -8.71 7.53 -16.58
C MET A 1 -8.29 9.00 -16.56
N PRO A 2 -9.01 9.85 -15.80
CA PRO A 2 -8.66 11.25 -15.52
C PRO A 2 -7.26 11.46 -14.90
N PHE A 3 -6.71 12.68 -14.96
CA PHE A 3 -5.38 13.01 -14.43
C PHE A 3 -5.24 12.72 -12.92
N HIS A 4 -6.19 13.17 -12.09
CA HIS A 4 -6.16 12.94 -10.64
C HIS A 4 -6.07 11.45 -10.28
N ASN A 5 -6.75 10.57 -11.01
CA ASN A 5 -6.68 9.13 -10.79
C ASN A 5 -5.29 8.55 -11.13
N ARG A 6 -4.58 9.12 -12.11
CA ARG A 6 -3.21 8.70 -12.42
C ARG A 6 -2.25 9.16 -11.34
N LEU A 7 -2.42 10.37 -10.82
CA LEU A 7 -1.65 10.86 -9.68
C LEU A 7 -1.87 9.96 -8.45
N GLY A 8 -3.12 9.61 -8.15
CA GLY A 8 -3.42 8.69 -7.06
C GLY A 8 -2.81 7.29 -7.25
N ALA A 9 -2.83 6.76 -8.48
CA ALA A 9 -2.16 5.50 -8.79
C ALA A 9 -0.63 5.59 -8.64
N LEU A 10 -0.01 6.72 -9.00
CA LEU A 10 1.41 6.97 -8.75
C LEU A 10 1.72 7.03 -7.26
N CYS A 11 0.89 7.71 -6.46
CA CYS A 11 1.06 7.75 -5.00
C CYS A 11 1.09 6.33 -4.42
N TRP A 12 0.14 5.49 -4.81
CA TRP A 12 0.11 4.08 -4.43
C TRP A 12 1.35 3.30 -4.89
N THR A 13 1.79 3.48 -6.14
CA THR A 13 3.01 2.84 -6.66
C THR A 13 4.26 3.16 -5.84
N LEU A 14 4.37 4.38 -5.33
CA LEU A 14 5.55 4.83 -4.57
C LEU A 14 5.55 4.43 -3.09
N ALA A 15 4.39 4.07 -2.52
CA ALA A 15 4.26 3.80 -1.09
C ALA A 15 5.15 2.64 -0.61
N ALA A 16 5.06 1.45 -1.22
CA ALA A 16 5.86 0.31 -0.78
C ALA A 16 7.37 0.51 -0.99
N PRO A 17 7.85 0.97 -2.17
CA PRO A 17 9.28 1.19 -2.37
C PRO A 17 9.87 2.19 -1.38
N LEU A 18 9.19 3.32 -1.13
CA LEU A 18 9.64 4.32 -0.17
C LEU A 18 9.83 3.69 1.22
N PHE A 19 8.79 3.00 1.70
CA PHE A 19 8.81 2.42 3.03
C PHE A 19 9.84 1.29 3.18
N LEU A 20 9.95 0.41 2.18
CA LEU A 20 10.91 -0.69 2.19
C LEU A 20 12.35 -0.18 2.14
N ILE A 21 12.65 0.80 1.28
CA ILE A 21 14.00 1.39 1.17
C ILE A 21 14.39 2.02 2.51
N ALA A 22 13.49 2.79 3.15
CA ALA A 22 13.77 3.37 4.46
C ALA A 22 14.07 2.31 5.52
N ASN A 23 13.24 1.26 5.60
CA ASN A 23 13.47 0.12 6.52
C ASN A 23 14.85 -0.50 6.33
N VAL A 24 15.24 -0.77 5.08
CA VAL A 24 16.52 -1.39 4.74
C VAL A 24 17.67 -0.45 5.06
N VAL A 25 17.62 0.79 4.60
CA VAL A 25 18.72 1.76 4.79
C VAL A 25 18.91 2.06 6.28
N VAL A 26 17.85 2.40 7.01
CA VAL A 26 17.95 2.71 8.44
C VAL A 26 18.43 1.50 9.23
N GLY A 27 17.90 0.30 8.94
CA GLY A 27 18.35 -0.94 9.57
C GLY A 27 19.83 -1.25 9.29
N LEU A 28 20.32 -1.04 8.07
CA LEU A 28 21.74 -1.23 7.72
C LEU A 28 22.67 -0.20 8.39
N ARG A 29 22.16 0.98 8.76
CA ARG A 29 22.93 2.03 9.45
C ARG A 29 22.98 1.84 10.95
N TRP A 30 22.13 0.99 11.52
CA TRP A 30 22.11 0.69 12.94
C TRP A 30 23.03 -0.50 13.26
N THR A 31 24.22 -0.17 13.77
CA THR A 31 25.32 -1.13 13.99
C THR A 31 25.61 -1.46 15.46
N ASP A 32 25.12 -0.68 16.42
CA ASP A 32 25.42 -0.88 17.84
C ASP A 32 24.17 -0.79 18.74
N PRO A 33 23.67 -1.92 19.28
CA PRO A 33 23.95 -3.29 18.82
C PRO A 33 23.47 -3.45 17.37
N ALA A 34 24.00 -4.44 16.65
CA ALA A 34 23.64 -4.67 15.26
C ALA A 34 22.14 -4.96 15.11
N PHE A 35 21.49 -4.26 14.18
CA PHE A 35 20.08 -4.42 13.89
C PHE A 35 19.74 -5.84 13.44
N SER A 36 18.70 -6.42 14.03
CA SER A 36 18.23 -7.77 13.72
C SER A 36 16.79 -7.73 13.23
N TRP A 37 16.58 -8.14 11.98
CA TRP A 37 15.25 -8.21 11.35
C TRP A 37 14.28 -9.14 12.07
N ALA A 38 14.80 -10.14 12.78
CA ALA A 38 13.98 -11.10 13.53
C ALA A 38 13.55 -10.56 14.90
N THR A 39 14.39 -9.74 15.55
CA THR A 39 14.15 -9.30 16.93
C THR A 39 13.69 -7.86 17.03
N ASN A 40 14.23 -6.96 16.20
CA ASN A 40 13.86 -5.55 16.19
C ASN A 40 12.58 -5.33 15.39
N ASN A 41 11.69 -4.60 16.03
CA ASN A 41 10.47 -4.15 15.43
C ASN A 41 10.76 -3.09 14.35
N VAL A 42 9.85 -2.95 13.40
CA VAL A 42 9.83 -1.85 12.42
C VAL A 42 9.66 -0.52 13.15
N SER A 43 8.87 -0.49 14.22
CA SER A 43 8.70 0.67 15.10
C SER A 43 10.00 1.06 15.82
N ASP A 44 10.88 0.11 16.17
CA ASP A 44 12.17 0.42 16.80
C ASP A 44 13.05 1.32 15.92
N LEU A 45 12.94 1.21 14.59
CA LEU A 45 13.67 2.07 13.65
C LEU A 45 13.28 3.54 13.79
N GLY A 46 12.11 3.84 14.38
CA GLY A 46 11.61 5.19 14.61
C GLY A 46 11.84 5.74 16.02
N ASN A 47 12.35 4.94 16.96
CA ASN A 47 12.61 5.42 18.32
C ASN A 47 13.67 6.53 18.34
N VAL A 48 13.37 7.63 19.04
CA VAL A 48 14.20 8.84 19.04
C VAL A 48 15.27 8.85 20.14
N SER A 49 15.10 8.00 21.14
CA SER A 49 16.01 7.84 22.28
C SER A 49 16.64 6.44 22.30
N CYS A 50 17.83 6.35 22.88
CA CYS A 50 18.51 5.09 23.09
C CYS A 50 18.20 4.54 24.49
N GLY A 51 17.75 3.29 24.57
CA GLY A 51 17.36 2.67 25.84
C GLY A 51 16.74 1.29 25.69
N VAL A 52 16.44 0.65 26.82
CA VAL A 52 15.69 -0.61 26.82
C VAL A 52 14.22 -0.28 26.59
N TRP A 53 13.66 -0.77 25.50
CA TRP A 53 12.28 -0.57 25.08
C TRP A 53 11.47 -1.87 25.17
N ASP A 54 10.15 -1.73 25.30
CA ASP A 54 9.15 -2.80 25.43
C ASP A 54 9.23 -3.55 26.78
N THR A 55 8.20 -3.37 27.63
CA THR A 55 8.15 -4.01 28.96
C THR A 55 7.85 -5.51 28.91
N THR A 56 7.21 -5.98 27.82
CA THR A 56 6.85 -7.39 27.65
C THR A 56 7.98 -8.20 27.01
N ARG A 57 8.80 -7.53 26.20
CA ARG A 57 9.95 -8.11 25.49
C ARG A 57 11.11 -7.10 25.45
N PRO A 58 11.81 -6.90 26.58
CA PRO A 58 12.83 -5.86 26.72
C PRO A 58 13.98 -6.09 25.76
N ARG A 59 14.32 -5.04 25.00
CA ARG A 59 15.45 -5.03 24.07
C ARG A 59 16.05 -3.64 24.02
N TYR A 60 17.37 -3.55 23.86
CA TYR A 60 18.03 -2.27 23.67
C TYR A 60 17.78 -1.74 22.26
N VAL A 61 17.23 -0.53 22.18
CA VAL A 61 16.87 0.18 20.95
C VAL A 61 17.68 1.47 20.88
N CYS A 62 18.30 1.76 19.74
CA CYS A 62 19.07 2.98 19.49
C CYS A 62 19.17 3.21 17.98
N SER A 63 18.11 3.75 17.37
CA SER A 63 18.04 3.96 15.93
C SER A 63 18.73 5.27 15.52
N PRO A 64 19.92 5.24 14.90
CA PRO A 64 20.68 6.47 14.64
C PRO A 64 20.04 7.36 13.56
N TRP A 65 19.17 6.78 12.72
CA TRP A 65 18.54 7.45 11.58
C TRP A 65 17.00 7.46 11.74
N HIS A 66 16.53 7.57 12.99
CA HIS A 66 15.10 7.59 13.32
C HIS A 66 14.33 8.67 12.58
N ASP A 67 14.90 9.85 12.34
CA ASP A 67 14.26 10.92 11.59
C ASP A 67 13.92 10.49 10.16
N ALA A 68 14.86 9.81 9.48
CA ALA A 68 14.62 9.31 8.12
C ALA A 68 13.51 8.25 8.11
N MET A 69 13.48 7.38 9.13
CA MET A 69 12.43 6.37 9.27
C MET A 69 11.06 7.01 9.53
N ASN A 70 10.97 7.93 10.48
CA ASN A 70 9.73 8.62 10.87
C ASN A 70 9.17 9.47 9.72
N VAL A 71 10.03 10.17 8.99
CA VAL A 71 9.64 10.86 7.74
C VAL A 71 9.12 9.87 6.71
N ALA A 72 9.77 8.71 6.54
CA ALA A 72 9.31 7.69 5.59
C ALA A 72 7.95 7.09 5.98
N PHE A 73 7.69 6.86 7.27
CA PHE A 73 6.38 6.48 7.80
C PHE A 73 5.31 7.51 7.41
N VAL A 74 5.54 8.79 7.76
CA VAL A 74 4.62 9.91 7.49
C VAL A 74 4.34 10.03 5.98
N LEU A 75 5.39 10.09 5.16
CA LEU A 75 5.24 10.24 3.71
C LEU A 75 4.54 9.04 3.09
N THR A 76 4.82 7.81 3.54
CA THR A 76 4.13 6.62 3.05
C THR A 76 2.64 6.66 3.41
N GLY A 77 2.30 7.07 4.64
CA GLY A 77 0.92 7.27 5.06
C GLY A 77 0.19 8.30 4.20
N VAL A 78 0.83 9.44 3.92
CA VAL A 78 0.31 10.48 3.02
C VAL A 78 0.08 9.94 1.61
N LEU A 79 1.03 9.18 1.04
CA LEU A 79 0.89 8.58 -0.28
C LEU A 79 -0.29 7.59 -0.35
N LEU A 80 -0.48 6.78 0.69
CA LEU A 80 -1.61 5.86 0.78
C LEU A 80 -2.94 6.62 0.83
N VAL A 81 -3.08 7.58 1.75
CA VAL A 81 -4.30 8.39 1.90
C VAL A 81 -4.62 9.18 0.64
N ALA A 82 -3.63 9.85 0.05
CA ALA A 82 -3.78 10.58 -1.21
C ALA A 82 -4.19 9.65 -2.35
N GLY A 83 -3.59 8.46 -2.44
CA GLY A 83 -3.96 7.46 -3.44
C GLY A 83 -5.42 7.00 -3.31
N PHE A 84 -5.92 6.75 -2.09
CA PHE A 84 -7.34 6.42 -1.87
C PHE A 84 -8.25 7.59 -2.23
N ALA A 85 -7.94 8.80 -1.75
CA ALA A 85 -8.76 9.99 -2.00
C ALA A 85 -8.87 10.29 -3.51
N LEU A 86 -7.75 10.24 -4.22
CA LEU A 86 -7.66 10.56 -5.64
C LEU A 86 -8.23 9.46 -6.55
N THR A 87 -8.27 8.20 -6.12
CA THR A 87 -8.80 7.08 -6.91
C THR A 87 -10.18 6.59 -6.46
N TRP A 88 -10.76 7.22 -5.43
CA TRP A 88 -11.93 6.71 -4.70
C TRP A 88 -13.11 6.35 -5.61
N ARG A 89 -13.50 7.28 -6.49
CA ARG A 89 -14.63 7.11 -7.40
C ARG A 89 -14.31 6.18 -8.56
N HIS A 90 -13.06 6.15 -9.01
CA HIS A 90 -12.65 5.36 -10.16
C HIS A 90 -12.60 3.86 -9.86
N THR A 91 -12.22 3.50 -8.65
CA THR A 91 -12.08 2.10 -8.24
C THR A 91 -13.41 1.42 -7.91
N GLY A 92 -14.48 2.18 -7.70
CA GLY A 92 -15.84 1.64 -7.47
C GLY A 92 -15.90 0.64 -6.31
N GLY A 93 -16.90 -0.26 -6.30
CA GLY A 93 -16.84 -1.48 -5.48
C GLY A 93 -18.08 -1.83 -4.64
N GLY A 94 -19.16 -1.04 -4.70
CA GLY A 94 -20.35 -1.27 -3.86
C GLY A 94 -20.07 -1.02 -2.37
N LYS A 95 -20.92 -1.55 -1.48
CA LYS A 95 -20.75 -1.38 -0.01
C LYS A 95 -19.42 -1.98 0.47
N ALA A 96 -19.13 -3.24 0.14
CA ALA A 96 -17.90 -3.92 0.54
C ALA A 96 -16.65 -3.18 0.04
N GLY A 97 -16.58 -2.79 -1.24
CA GLY A 97 -15.44 -2.03 -1.75
C GLY A 97 -15.29 -0.64 -1.13
N SER A 98 -16.39 0.01 -0.74
CA SER A 98 -16.33 1.33 -0.07
C SER A 98 -15.82 1.21 1.36
N TRP A 99 -16.31 0.23 2.12
CA TRP A 99 -15.82 -0.06 3.47
C TRP A 99 -14.36 -0.53 3.46
N GLY A 100 -14.00 -1.45 2.56
CA GLY A 100 -12.62 -1.90 2.42
C GLY A 100 -11.66 -0.73 2.17
N LYS A 101 -11.98 0.16 1.22
CA LYS A 101 -11.18 1.37 0.98
C LYS A 101 -11.15 2.33 2.18
N ALA A 102 -12.25 2.47 2.92
CA ALA A 102 -12.27 3.34 4.10
C ALA A 102 -11.33 2.82 5.19
N LEU A 103 -11.38 1.52 5.48
CA LEU A 103 -10.50 0.87 6.45
C LEU A 103 -9.03 0.91 6.01
N MET A 104 -8.76 0.71 4.71
CA MET A 104 -7.40 0.83 4.16
C MET A 104 -6.88 2.27 4.18
N LEU A 105 -7.76 3.27 3.98
CA LEU A 105 -7.42 4.69 4.14
C LEU A 105 -7.06 4.98 5.60
N LEU A 106 -7.84 4.47 6.56
CA LEU A 106 -7.52 4.56 7.99
C LEU A 106 -6.19 3.86 8.30
N GLY A 107 -5.89 2.72 7.67
CA GLY A 107 -4.60 2.06 7.82
C GLY A 107 -3.43 2.89 7.27
N GLY A 108 -3.63 3.58 6.14
CA GLY A 108 -2.65 4.54 5.62
C GLY A 108 -2.43 5.72 6.58
N ALA A 109 -3.50 6.26 7.16
CA ALA A 109 -3.41 7.29 8.19
C ALA A 109 -2.67 6.79 9.44
N GLY A 110 -2.96 5.56 9.88
CA GLY A 110 -2.25 4.89 10.97
C GLY A 110 -0.75 4.79 10.74
N LEU A 111 -0.32 4.42 9.53
CA LEU A 111 1.11 4.37 9.19
C LEU A 111 1.78 5.74 9.32
N GLY A 112 1.08 6.80 8.90
CA GLY A 112 1.61 8.16 9.03
C GLY A 112 1.67 8.63 10.48
N LEU A 113 0.64 8.32 11.28
CA LEU A 113 0.60 8.61 12.71
C LEU A 113 1.72 7.88 13.47
N ALA A 114 2.07 6.66 13.09
CA ALA A 114 3.14 5.90 13.73
C ALA A 114 4.52 6.58 13.59
N GLY A 115 4.75 7.29 12.48
CA GLY A 115 5.95 8.11 12.30
C GLY A 115 5.88 9.48 13.00
N ALA A 116 4.66 10.04 13.15
CA ALA A 116 4.47 11.31 13.85
C ALA A 116 4.56 11.17 15.38
N PHE A 117 4.23 9.98 15.90
CA PHE A 117 4.27 9.63 17.31
C PHE A 117 5.15 8.39 17.50
N PRO A 118 6.49 8.54 17.58
CA PRO A 118 7.40 7.45 17.87
C PRO A 118 7.04 6.72 19.17
N ALA A 119 7.28 5.41 19.21
CA ALA A 119 6.81 4.55 20.30
C ALA A 119 7.38 4.97 21.66
N ASP A 120 8.65 5.39 21.70
CA ASP A 120 9.35 5.84 22.91
C ASP A 120 8.98 7.25 23.38
N VAL A 121 8.22 8.00 22.59
CA VAL A 121 7.75 9.35 22.92
C VAL A 121 6.30 9.33 23.39
N ASP A 122 5.42 8.67 22.64
CA ASP A 122 4.00 8.51 22.99
C ASP A 122 3.51 7.12 22.59
N GLU A 123 3.67 6.18 23.51
CA GLU A 123 3.31 4.78 23.30
C GLU A 123 1.81 4.59 23.01
N ASN A 124 0.93 5.38 23.62
CA ASN A 124 -0.51 5.26 23.45
C ASN A 124 -0.94 5.65 22.03
N LEU A 125 -0.46 6.80 21.55
CA LEU A 125 -0.74 7.24 20.18
C LEU A 125 -0.06 6.34 19.16
N HIS A 126 1.15 5.85 19.45
CA HIS A 126 1.83 4.88 18.60
C HIS A 126 1.06 3.56 18.51
N LEU A 127 0.55 3.03 19.63
CA LEU A 127 -0.26 1.81 19.65
C LEU A 127 -1.56 1.99 18.87
N LEU A 128 -2.25 3.13 19.03
CA LEU A 128 -3.42 3.44 18.21
C LEU A 128 -3.07 3.46 16.73
N ALA A 129 -1.97 4.11 16.36
CA ALA A 129 -1.48 4.17 14.99
C ALA A 129 -1.15 2.77 14.44
N ALA A 130 -0.49 1.93 15.24
CA ALA A 130 -0.20 0.53 14.92
C ALA A 130 -1.49 -0.27 14.67
N LEU A 131 -2.48 -0.18 15.56
CA LEU A 131 -3.77 -0.85 15.40
C LEU A 131 -4.48 -0.43 14.11
N LEU A 132 -4.43 0.86 13.75
CA LEU A 132 -4.99 1.34 12.49
C LEU A 132 -4.31 0.70 11.29
N VAL A 133 -2.98 0.68 11.22
CA VAL A 133 -2.27 0.14 10.04
C VAL A 133 -2.30 -1.40 9.99
N ILE A 134 -1.92 -2.09 11.06
CA ILE A 134 -1.75 -3.55 11.04
C ILE A 134 -3.05 -4.32 11.31
N VAL A 135 -4.04 -3.75 12.00
CA VAL A 135 -5.33 -4.43 12.19
C VAL A 135 -6.36 -3.90 11.20
N ILE A 136 -6.70 -2.62 11.30
CA ILE A 136 -7.79 -2.03 10.51
C ILE A 136 -7.47 -2.03 9.01
N GLY A 137 -6.24 -1.69 8.63
CA GLY A 137 -5.80 -1.74 7.23
C GLY A 137 -5.88 -3.13 6.60
N ASN A 138 -5.48 -4.16 7.34
CA ASN A 138 -5.50 -5.56 6.87
C ASN A 138 -6.93 -6.14 6.80
N ILE A 139 -7.80 -5.79 7.75
CA ILE A 139 -9.24 -6.08 7.65
C ILE A 139 -9.82 -5.38 6.41
N GLY A 140 -9.38 -4.15 6.15
CA GLY A 140 -9.74 -3.41 4.95
C GLY A 140 -9.42 -4.15 3.65
N LEU A 141 -8.24 -4.78 3.57
CA LEU A 141 -7.87 -5.66 2.45
C LEU A 141 -8.85 -6.84 2.32
N LEU A 142 -9.12 -7.55 3.41
CA LEU A 142 -10.06 -8.68 3.40
C LEU A 142 -11.44 -8.26 2.87
N VAL A 143 -11.98 -7.17 3.41
CA VAL A 143 -13.29 -6.62 3.00
C VAL A 143 -13.27 -6.17 1.53
N ALA A 144 -12.18 -5.52 1.08
CA ALA A 144 -12.02 -5.08 -0.30
C ALA A 144 -11.97 -6.25 -1.31
N GLY A 145 -11.50 -7.43 -0.89
CA GLY A 145 -11.53 -8.65 -1.71
C GLY A 145 -12.94 -9.06 -2.16
N PHE A 146 -13.96 -8.72 -1.37
CA PHE A 146 -15.37 -8.99 -1.66
C PHE A 146 -16.07 -7.85 -2.43
N ALA A 147 -15.31 -6.88 -2.96
CA ALA A 147 -15.87 -5.82 -3.78
C ALA A 147 -16.62 -6.37 -5.01
N ARG A 148 -17.61 -5.59 -5.48
CA ARG A 148 -18.44 -5.91 -6.65
C ARG A 148 -17.57 -6.19 -7.88
N THR A 149 -17.90 -7.25 -8.62
CA THR A 149 -17.25 -7.63 -9.88
C THR A 149 -17.40 -6.52 -10.94
N GLY A 150 -16.53 -6.55 -11.95
CA GLY A 150 -16.54 -5.57 -13.05
C GLY A 150 -15.86 -4.22 -12.74
N THR A 151 -15.28 -4.06 -11.55
CA THR A 151 -14.46 -2.89 -11.20
C THR A 151 -12.97 -3.13 -11.49
N PRO A 152 -12.15 -2.07 -11.65
CA PRO A 152 -10.70 -2.24 -11.82
C PRO A 152 -10.04 -3.05 -10.70
N LEU A 153 -10.43 -2.83 -9.44
CA LEU A 153 -9.86 -3.54 -8.30
C LEU A 153 -10.39 -4.98 -8.15
N ALA A 154 -11.58 -5.30 -8.68
CA ALA A 154 -12.10 -6.67 -8.62
C ALA A 154 -11.20 -7.68 -9.36
N ARG A 155 -10.42 -7.22 -10.34
CA ARG A 155 -9.42 -8.05 -11.04
C ARG A 155 -8.26 -8.47 -10.13
N LEU A 156 -8.06 -7.76 -9.03
CA LEU A 156 -7.01 -8.02 -8.06
C LEU A 156 -7.52 -8.84 -6.86
N ARG A 157 -8.77 -9.32 -6.88
CA ARG A 157 -9.44 -9.98 -5.73
C ARG A 157 -8.55 -10.96 -4.98
N TRP A 158 -7.92 -11.90 -5.69
CA TRP A 158 -7.13 -12.94 -5.04
C TRP A 158 -5.84 -12.41 -4.41
N VAL A 159 -5.21 -11.41 -5.03
CA VAL A 159 -4.05 -10.72 -4.44
C VAL A 159 -4.48 -9.92 -3.22
N THR A 160 -5.59 -9.19 -3.30
CA THR A 160 -6.17 -8.43 -2.18
C THR A 160 -6.50 -9.34 -1.00
N LEU A 161 -7.19 -10.47 -1.24
CA LEU A 161 -7.52 -11.45 -0.20
C LEU A 161 -6.27 -12.11 0.37
N GLY A 162 -5.33 -12.54 -0.48
CA GLY A 162 -4.08 -13.16 -0.03
C GLY A 162 -3.26 -12.25 0.87
N LEU A 163 -3.10 -10.98 0.49
CA LEU A 163 -2.42 -9.97 1.32
C LEU A 163 -3.21 -9.64 2.60
N GLY A 164 -4.54 -9.58 2.53
CA GLY A 164 -5.37 -9.38 3.72
C GLY A 164 -5.27 -10.54 4.71
N VAL A 165 -5.26 -11.79 4.24
CA VAL A 165 -5.07 -12.99 5.09
C VAL A 165 -3.67 -12.99 5.68
N LEU A 166 -2.65 -12.78 4.85
CA LEU A 166 -1.25 -12.73 5.28
C LEU A 166 -1.04 -11.66 6.37
N GLY A 167 -1.53 -10.45 6.12
CA GLY A 167 -1.42 -9.34 7.08
C GLY A 167 -2.18 -9.59 8.36
N THR A 168 -3.42 -10.07 8.27
CA THR A 168 -4.22 -10.38 9.46
C THR A 168 -3.57 -11.48 10.31
N ALA A 169 -3.07 -12.54 9.68
CA ALA A 169 -2.33 -13.59 10.37
C ALA A 169 -1.05 -13.04 11.01
N GLY A 170 -0.31 -12.19 10.28
CA GLY A 170 0.86 -11.48 10.80
C GLY A 170 0.53 -10.65 12.03
N SER A 171 -0.56 -9.89 12.00
CA SER A 171 -1.00 -9.08 13.14
C SER A 171 -1.34 -9.92 14.36
N VAL A 172 -2.09 -11.01 14.17
CA VAL A 172 -2.44 -11.93 15.27
C VAL A 172 -1.16 -12.52 15.89
N LEU A 173 -0.25 -13.02 15.07
CA LEU A 173 1.00 -13.62 15.56
C LEU A 173 1.92 -12.58 16.20
N PHE A 174 2.02 -11.36 15.66
CA PHE A 174 2.79 -10.27 16.24
C PHE A 174 2.27 -9.87 17.63
N PHE A 175 0.96 -9.64 17.78
CA PHE A 175 0.38 -9.31 19.09
C PHE A 175 0.47 -10.49 20.07
N ALA A 176 0.43 -11.73 19.57
CA ALA A 176 0.68 -12.93 20.39
C ALA A 176 2.18 -13.18 20.70
N GLN A 177 3.08 -12.29 20.26
CA GLN A 177 4.54 -12.42 20.38
C GLN A 177 5.09 -13.73 19.79
N GLN A 178 4.47 -14.23 18.72
CA GLN A 178 4.84 -15.45 18.02
C GLN A 178 5.64 -15.14 16.75
N GLY A 179 6.91 -15.54 16.73
CA GLY A 179 7.81 -15.27 15.61
C GLY A 179 7.75 -16.27 14.46
N ALA A 180 7.14 -17.44 14.63
CA ALA A 180 6.98 -18.50 13.61
C ALA A 180 8.25 -18.76 12.73
N GLY A 181 9.44 -18.76 13.34
CA GLY A 181 10.72 -18.97 12.65
C GLY A 181 11.38 -17.73 12.03
N ILE A 182 10.65 -16.62 11.88
CA ILE A 182 11.19 -15.33 11.38
C ILE A 182 11.36 -14.27 12.48
N GLY A 183 11.00 -14.61 13.72
CA GLY A 183 11.05 -13.72 14.88
C GLY A 183 9.91 -12.69 14.94
N VAL A 184 9.72 -12.07 16.10
CA VAL A 184 8.61 -11.12 16.34
C VAL A 184 8.76 -9.87 15.47
N GLY A 185 9.98 -9.36 15.27
CA GLY A 185 10.24 -8.25 14.35
C GLY A 185 9.94 -8.63 12.89
N GLY A 186 10.20 -9.88 12.50
CA GLY A 186 9.79 -10.40 11.21
C GLY A 186 8.27 -10.45 11.07
N MET A 187 7.58 -10.85 12.14
CA MET A 187 6.12 -10.94 12.13
C MET A 187 5.43 -9.58 12.05
N GLU A 188 5.97 -8.54 12.68
CA GLU A 188 5.48 -7.17 12.50
C GLU A 188 5.57 -6.71 11.04
N ARG A 189 6.62 -7.13 10.32
CA ARG A 189 6.78 -6.83 8.89
C ARG A 189 5.70 -7.52 8.06
N VAL A 190 5.40 -8.77 8.37
CA VAL A 190 4.27 -9.50 7.77
C VAL A 190 2.95 -8.77 8.04
N ALA A 191 2.81 -8.14 9.20
CA ALA A 191 1.62 -7.39 9.58
C ALA A 191 1.52 -6.00 8.88
N VAL A 192 2.62 -5.25 8.73
CA VAL A 192 2.59 -3.84 8.28
C VAL A 192 2.74 -3.65 6.77
N PHE A 193 3.51 -4.49 6.08
CA PHE A 193 3.78 -4.34 4.64
C PHE A 193 2.61 -4.66 3.68
N PRO A 194 1.63 -5.53 3.99
CA PRO A 194 0.62 -5.94 3.02
C PRO A 194 -0.18 -4.79 2.39
N LEU A 195 -0.55 -3.78 3.17
CA LEU A 195 -1.30 -2.63 2.65
C LEU A 195 -0.48 -1.82 1.64
N SER A 196 0.78 -1.50 1.95
CA SER A 196 1.65 -0.75 1.04
C SER A 196 2.01 -1.57 -0.19
N ALA A 197 2.32 -2.86 -0.02
CA ALA A 197 2.59 -3.78 -1.12
C ALA A 197 1.38 -3.92 -2.07
N TRP A 198 0.18 -4.07 -1.51
CA TRP A 198 -1.06 -4.06 -2.27
C TRP A 198 -1.24 -2.75 -3.04
N ALA A 199 -1.03 -1.61 -2.37
CA ALA A 199 -1.18 -0.30 -3.01
C ALA A 199 -0.21 -0.19 -4.19
N CYS A 200 1.05 -0.57 -4.01
CA CYS A 200 2.05 -0.54 -5.08
C CYS A 200 1.60 -1.35 -6.29
N TYR A 201 1.19 -2.59 -6.07
CA TYR A 201 0.69 -3.47 -7.13
C TYR A 201 -0.58 -2.95 -7.81
N ALA A 202 -1.54 -2.44 -7.03
CA ALA A 202 -2.76 -1.85 -7.55
C ALA A 202 -2.50 -0.58 -8.37
N GLY A 203 -1.58 0.28 -7.92
CA GLY A 203 -1.14 1.47 -8.66
C GLY A 203 -0.53 1.11 -10.02
N ILE A 204 0.37 0.12 -10.05
CA ILE A 204 0.98 -0.38 -11.29
C ILE A 204 -0.10 -0.96 -12.22
N HIS A 205 -1.04 -1.74 -11.69
CA HIS A 205 -2.15 -2.31 -12.46
C HIS A 205 -3.03 -1.22 -13.11
N LEU A 206 -3.35 -0.17 -12.34
CA LEU A 206 -4.13 0.96 -12.81
C LEU A 206 -3.41 1.76 -13.90
N LEU A 207 -2.11 2.01 -13.75
CA LEU A 207 -1.31 2.74 -14.73
C LEU A 207 -1.12 1.94 -16.03
N THR A 208 -0.81 0.65 -15.94
CA THR A 208 -0.61 -0.23 -17.12
C THR A 208 -1.91 -0.48 -17.90
N GLY A 209 -3.05 -0.55 -17.21
CA GLY A 209 -4.38 -0.62 -17.85
C GLY A 209 -4.66 0.58 -18.76
N VAL A 210 -4.20 1.78 -18.40
CA VAL A 210 -4.32 2.99 -19.22
C VAL A 210 -3.48 2.90 -20.50
N TYR A 211 -2.23 2.40 -20.39
CA TYR A 211 -1.34 2.26 -21.54
C TYR A 211 -1.90 1.28 -22.58
N ARG A 212 -2.41 0.12 -22.13
CA ARG A 212 -3.01 -0.89 -23.02
C ARG A 212 -4.23 -0.37 -23.78
N SER A 213 -5.12 0.38 -23.13
CA SER A 213 -6.30 0.97 -23.79
C SER A 213 -5.98 2.09 -24.80
N ARG A 214 -4.84 2.77 -24.65
CA ARG A 214 -4.36 3.78 -25.62
C ARG A 214 -3.73 3.12 -26.84
N GLY A 215 -2.90 2.09 -26.65
CA GLY A 215 -2.28 1.34 -27.75
C GLY A 215 -3.31 0.66 -28.66
N SER A 216 -4.29 -0.02 -28.07
CA SER A 216 -5.39 -0.66 -28.82
C SER A 216 -6.22 0.34 -29.63
N ARG A 217 -6.55 1.52 -29.06
CA ARG A 217 -7.24 2.59 -29.80
C ARG A 217 -6.42 3.18 -30.94
N LYS A 218 -5.09 3.24 -30.81
CA LYS A 218 -4.20 3.71 -31.87
C LYS A 218 -4.12 2.70 -33.02
N SER A 219 -4.03 1.41 -32.72
CA SER A 219 -4.08 0.32 -33.72
C SER A 219 -5.38 0.36 -34.52
N LEU A 220 -6.53 0.37 -33.84
CA LEU A 220 -7.85 0.42 -34.49
C LEU A 220 -8.02 1.65 -35.41
N ARG A 221 -7.40 2.79 -35.08
CA ARG A 221 -7.42 3.99 -35.95
C ARG A 221 -6.49 3.88 -37.15
N LEU A 222 -5.35 3.19 -37.03
CA LEU A 222 -4.44 2.96 -38.15
C LEU A 222 -5.05 1.94 -39.13
N ASP A 223 -5.66 0.87 -38.62
CA ASP A 223 -6.30 -0.16 -39.43
C ASP A 223 -7.56 0.36 -40.15
N GLY A 224 -8.34 1.25 -39.51
CA GLY A 224 -9.51 1.90 -40.12
C GLY A 224 -9.18 3.04 -41.09
N GLY A 225 -7.94 3.52 -41.12
CA GLY A 225 -7.49 4.62 -42.00
C GLY A 225 -7.05 4.16 -43.40
N VAL A 226 -6.86 2.85 -43.61
CA VAL A 226 -6.35 2.30 -44.88
C VAL A 226 -7.47 1.85 -45.84
N GLY A 227 -8.73 1.81 -45.40
CA GLY A 227 -9.87 1.29 -46.19
C GLY A 227 -10.80 2.33 -46.84
N GLY A 228 -10.48 3.63 -46.80
CA GLY A 228 -11.45 4.71 -47.05
C GLY A 228 -11.24 5.60 -48.28
N ALA A 229 -10.59 5.11 -49.33
CA ALA A 229 -10.44 5.85 -50.59
C ALA A 229 -10.79 4.96 -51.79
N GLY A 230 -12.08 4.90 -52.15
CA GLY A 230 -12.50 4.14 -53.34
C GLY A 230 -14.00 3.87 -53.44
N ALA A 231 -14.83 4.91 -53.47
CA ALA A 231 -16.18 4.78 -54.02
C ALA A 231 -16.62 6.14 -54.58
N ALA A 232 -16.39 6.34 -55.88
CA ALA A 232 -17.04 7.41 -56.63
C ALA A 232 -18.52 7.04 -56.86
N PRO A 233 -19.47 7.98 -56.77
CA PRO A 233 -20.86 7.71 -57.12
C PRO A 233 -21.04 7.81 -58.64
N SER A 234 -21.50 6.75 -59.29
CA SER A 234 -22.04 6.83 -60.65
C SER A 234 -23.52 7.20 -60.59
N GLU A 235 -23.85 8.41 -61.02
CA GLU A 235 -25.19 8.83 -61.40
C GLU A 235 -25.63 8.19 -62.74
N SER A 236 -26.96 8.20 -62.96
CA SER A 236 -27.72 7.87 -64.18
C SER A 236 -28.10 6.38 -64.33
N GLY A 237 -29.34 6.00 -64.64
CA GLY A 237 -30.47 6.79 -65.09
C GLY A 237 -31.78 6.01 -65.07
N ARG A 238 -32.84 6.76 -65.40
CA ARG A 238 -34.27 6.44 -65.37
C ARG A 238 -34.70 5.22 -66.20
N ARG A 239 -35.85 4.69 -65.76
CA ARG A 239 -36.90 3.89 -66.43
C ARG A 239 -36.86 2.40 -66.15
#